data_AF-A0A5N8WQT6-F1
#
_entry.id   AF-A0A5N8WQT6-F1
#
_cell.length_a   1.000
_cell.length_b   1.000
_cell.length_c   1.000
_cell.angle_alpha   90.00
_cell.angle_beta   90.00
_cell.angle_gamma   90.00
#
_symmetry.space_group_name_H-M   'P 1'
#
loop_
_entity.id
_entity.type
_entity.pdbx_description
1 polymer ?
#
loop_
_entity_poly.entity_id
_entity_poly.type
_entity_poly.pdbx_seq_one_letter_code
_entity_poly.pdbx_strand_id
1 'polypeptide(L)' 'MATVSFDKATRIYPGTEKPAVDALDIHIEDGEFLVL' A
#
# COMPACT_ATOMS: atom_id res chain seq x y z
N MET A 1 -6.72 -2.62 -19.00
CA MET A 1 -5.84 -1.61 -18.40
C MET A 1 -6.39 -1.33 -17.03
N ALA A 2 -5.59 -1.53 -16.00
CA ALA A 2 -6.05 -1.62 -14.62
C ALA A 2 -5.21 -0.69 -13.76
N THR A 3 -5.88 0.26 -13.11
CA THR A 3 -5.32 1.13 -12.10
C THR A 3 -5.22 0.36 -10.78
N VAL A 4 -4.13 0.50 -10.05
CA VAL A 4 -3.97 -0.07 -8.70
C VAL A 4 -4.10 1.06 -7.69
N SER A 5 -4.89 0.85 -6.63
CA SER A 5 -5.08 1.85 -5.58
C SER A 5 -5.00 1.21 -4.21
N PHE A 6 -4.21 1.82 -3.34
CA PHE A 6 -4.20 1.56 -1.91
C PHE A 6 -4.82 2.77 -1.22
N ASP A 7 -5.98 2.59 -0.59
CA ASP A 7 -6.65 3.65 0.20
C ASP A 7 -6.36 3.41 1.69
N LYS A 8 -5.46 4.21 2.24
CA LYS A 8 -5.03 4.17 3.65
C LYS A 8 -4.79 2.75 4.16
N ALA A 9 -4.14 1.92 3.35
CA ALA A 9 -3.94 0.52 3.65
C ALA A 9 -2.95 0.36 4.82
N THR A 10 -3.33 -0.41 5.84
CA THR A 10 -2.48 -0.71 7.00
C THR A 10 -2.20 -2.21 7.09
N ARG A 11 -0.95 -2.57 7.34
CA ARG A 11 -0.52 -3.96 7.57
C ARG A 11 0.14 -4.10 8.93
N ILE A 12 -0.42 -4.96 9.76
CA ILE A 12 0.13 -5.35 11.06
C ILE A 12 0.45 -6.84 11.02
N TYR A 13 1.62 -7.23 11.55
CA TYR A 13 2.01 -8.62 11.69
C TYR A 13 1.75 -9.11 13.12
N PRO A 14 1.45 -10.41 13.32
CA PRO A 14 1.29 -10.96 14.67
C PRO A 14 2.52 -10.72 15.54
N GLY A 15 2.30 -10.31 16.79
CA GLY A 15 3.38 -10.04 17.75
C GLY A 15 4.01 -8.65 17.64
N THR A 16 3.49 -7.76 16.79
CA THR A 16 3.92 -6.36 16.71
C THR A 16 2.78 -5.42 17.12
N GLU A 17 3.05 -4.47 18.02
CA GLU A 17 2.08 -3.41 18.35
C GLU A 17 2.09 -2.29 17.32
N LYS A 18 3.23 -2.12 16.62
CA LYS A 18 3.39 -1.12 15.57
C LYS A 18 3.03 -1.71 14.20
N PRO A 19 2.27 -0.98 13.36
CA PRO A 19 2.03 -1.37 11.99
C PRO A 19 3.34 -1.40 11.19
N ALA A 20 3.48 -2.41 10.34
CA ALA A 20 4.60 -2.51 9.39
C ALA A 20 4.37 -1.62 8.15
N VAL A 21 3.11 -1.40 7.80
CA VAL A 21 2.67 -0.39 6.83
C VAL A 21 1.53 0.36 7.51
N ASP A 22 1.62 1.69 7.57
CA ASP A 22 0.62 2.52 8.24
C ASP A 22 0.01 3.52 7.26
N ALA A 23 -1.30 3.43 7.06
CA ALA A 23 -2.10 4.33 6.22
C ALA A 23 -1.49 4.59 4.83
N LEU A 24 -1.07 3.54 4.13
CA LEU A 24 -0.51 3.64 2.78
C LEU A 24 -1.55 4.14 1.78
N ASP A 25 -1.28 5.30 1.18
CA ASP A 25 -2.14 5.94 0.20
C ASP A 25 -1.35 6.11 -1.11
N ILE A 26 -1.65 5.27 -2.10
CA ILE A 26 -0.95 5.24 -3.39
C ILE A 26 -1.96 4.97 -4.50
N HIS A 27 -1.83 5.76 -5.57
CA HIS A 27 -2.49 5.54 -6.84
C HIS A 27 -1.43 5.23 -7.89
N ILE A 28 -1.59 4.11 -8.60
CA ILE A 28 -0.69 3.68 -9.68
C ILE A 28 -1.51 3.65 -10.95
N GLU A 29 -1.19 4.56 -11.86
CA GLU A 29 -1.85 4.72 -13.14
C GLU A 29 -1.40 3.66 -14.15
N ASP A 30 -2.18 3.51 -15.21
CA ASP A 30 -1.87 2.54 -16.25
C ASP A 30 -0.54 2.89 -16.96
N GLY A 31 0.38 1.91 -17.01
CA GLY A 31 1.72 2.09 -17.56
C GLY A 31 2.76 2.62 -16.57
N GLU A 32 2.38 2.91 -15.32
CA GLU A 32 3.33 3.28 -14.27
C GLU A 32 4.03 2.05 -13.67
N PHE A 33 5.31 2.22 -13.36
CA PHE A 33 6.14 1.20 -12.74
C PHE A 33 6.66 1.70 -11.38
N LEU A 34 6.25 1.03 -10.31
CA LEU A 34 6.59 1.37 -8.92
C LEU A 34 7.34 0.20 -8.26
N VAL A 35 8.36 0.52 -7.47
CA VAL A 35 9.11 -0.43 -6.64
C VAL A 35 9.15 0.11 -5.20
N LEU A 36 8.78 -0.74 -4.23
CA LEU A 36 8.67 -0.45 -2.80
C LEU A 36 9.31 -1.58 -1.98
#